data_AF-A0A915Q413-F1
#
_entry.id   AF-A0A915Q413-F1
#
_cell.length_a   1.000
_cell.length_b   1.000
_cell.length_c   1.000
_cell.angle_alpha   90.00
_cell.angle_beta   90.00
_cell.angle_gamma   90.00
#
_symmetry.space_group_name_H-M   'P 1'
#
loop_
_entity.id
_entity.type
_entity.pdbx_description
1 polymer ?
#
loop_
_entity_poly.entity_id
_entity_poly.type
_entity_poly.pdbx_seq_one_letter_code
_entity_poly.pdbx_strand_id
1 'polypeptide(L)'
;MMSGANLLIPVVFLASIFVLLLSEVPHWEPLNIGIIGQQEMLHLSTPILDGLRSAVMHMESLINIWYFPGNDRLSAENLASCTPHWHSSTAQCFIQTTNRWEKFDLTLIDRRDISLKLYGVNFLLFLQVDDQKCNADDGLLAAAAPCALIGNNRPTAGQLIFCPLNHRWNSFRAIIDLFRHEIMHALGFGLITPEEDLSSTPTSRKFCWTDESSTQRVTATYMDFQDKAVIEARNHFGCENLHGVEADGDDKIHLNEYIYGDELMTPMLSNGRNYLTKISASILEATKNGEKQWYKLNESLVLAETKAYWYGRNWGCVFAETSCYQYIITRLSRRSITFPFCDANDLLKQYFETKHVCFSNGTATVMVPMTCNILSKVRITKIALGLQARTLAHHFKILSRTRLRNFYGSDGTHRYCPFVKILLAMTIYNTGSAVRSNGNDP
;
A
#
# COMPACT_ATOMS: atom_id res chain seq x y z
N MET A 1 -36.94 -60.83 -51.03
CA MET A 1 -36.93 -59.37 -50.89
C MET A 1 -37.08 -59.03 -49.41
N MET A 2 -35.96 -58.88 -48.70
CA MET A 2 -35.90 -58.33 -47.35
C MET A 2 -34.87 -57.21 -47.41
N SER A 3 -35.32 -55.97 -47.19
CA SER A 3 -34.47 -54.78 -47.14
C SER A 3 -34.42 -54.33 -45.69
N GLY A 4 -33.23 -54.40 -45.08
CA GLY A 4 -32.93 -53.82 -43.78
C GLY A 4 -32.60 -52.33 -43.95
N ALA A 5 -33.34 -51.47 -43.26
CA ALA A 5 -33.03 -50.05 -43.15
C ALA A 5 -32.19 -49.82 -41.89
N ASN A 6 -30.95 -49.35 -42.09
CA ASN A 6 -30.08 -48.85 -41.03
C ASN A 6 -30.65 -47.56 -40.45
N LEU A 7 -30.98 -47.57 -39.16
CA LEU A 7 -31.33 -46.39 -38.38
C LEU A 7 -30.03 -45.76 -37.83
N LEU A 8 -29.38 -44.90 -38.62
CA LEU A 8 -28.29 -44.03 -38.15
C LEU A 8 -28.91 -42.75 -37.56
N ILE A 9 -29.14 -42.77 -36.24
CA ILE A 9 -29.46 -41.57 -35.44
C ILE A 9 -28.24 -40.63 -35.50
N PRO A 10 -28.39 -39.32 -35.73
CA PRO A 10 -27.26 -38.41 -35.84
C PRO A 10 -26.69 -38.12 -34.45
N VAL A 11 -25.65 -38.87 -34.06
CA VAL A 11 -24.80 -38.63 -32.88
C VAL A 11 -24.13 -37.24 -32.92
N VAL A 12 -24.12 -36.58 -34.07
CA VAL A 12 -23.50 -35.26 -34.29
C VAL A 12 -24.29 -34.12 -33.60
N PHE A 13 -25.62 -34.21 -33.46
CA PHE A 13 -26.39 -33.12 -32.84
C PHE A 13 -26.30 -33.09 -31.31
N LEU A 14 -26.03 -34.22 -30.66
CA LEU A 14 -25.83 -34.27 -29.20
C LEU A 14 -24.46 -33.72 -28.79
N ALA A 15 -23.43 -33.88 -29.63
CA ALA A 15 -22.11 -33.30 -29.37
C ALA A 15 -22.11 -31.76 -29.51
N SER A 16 -22.90 -31.21 -30.45
CA SER A 16 -23.00 -29.75 -30.65
C SER A 16 -23.76 -29.03 -29.52
N ILE A 17 -24.71 -29.72 -28.87
CA ILE A 17 -25.41 -29.20 -27.68
C ILE A 17 -24.53 -29.35 -26.43
N PHE A 18 -23.66 -30.37 -26.38
CA PHE A 18 -22.74 -30.58 -25.25
C PHE A 18 -21.62 -29.51 -25.18
N VAL A 19 -21.20 -28.95 -26.32
CA VAL A 19 -20.20 -27.87 -26.36
C VAL A 19 -20.77 -26.51 -25.88
N LEU A 20 -22.09 -26.32 -25.93
CA LEU A 20 -22.77 -25.10 -25.45
C LEU A 20 -23.11 -25.13 -23.95
N LEU A 21 -22.77 -26.23 -23.26
CA LEU A 21 -22.94 -26.43 -21.82
C LEU A 21 -21.61 -26.76 -21.15
N LEU A 22 -20.50 -26.18 -21.63
CA LEU A 22 -19.33 -25.97 -20.77
C LEU A 22 -19.77 -25.00 -19.67
N SER A 23 -20.28 -25.57 -18.57
CA SER A 23 -20.30 -24.91 -17.28
C SER A 23 -18.92 -24.29 -17.09
N GLU A 24 -18.84 -22.96 -17.12
CA GLU A 24 -17.58 -22.27 -16.94
C GLU A 24 -16.90 -22.82 -15.68
N VAL A 25 -15.64 -23.21 -15.80
CA VAL A 25 -14.92 -23.85 -14.69
C VAL A 25 -14.22 -22.73 -13.89
N PRO A 26 -14.18 -22.79 -12.56
CA PRO A 26 -13.39 -21.85 -11.77
C PRO A 26 -11.92 -21.84 -12.19
N HIS A 27 -11.35 -20.65 -12.41
CA HIS A 27 -9.98 -20.48 -12.89
C HIS A 27 -9.40 -19.13 -12.47
N TRP A 28 -8.09 -18.95 -12.62
CA TRP A 28 -7.43 -17.65 -12.47
C TRP A 28 -7.57 -16.84 -13.75
N GLU A 29 -7.98 -15.59 -13.63
CA GLU A 29 -8.00 -14.61 -14.72
C GLU A 29 -7.37 -13.29 -14.26
N PRO A 30 -6.82 -12.47 -15.17
CA PRO A 30 -6.32 -11.14 -14.81
C PRO A 30 -7.43 -10.27 -14.21
N LEU A 31 -7.07 -9.43 -13.24
CA LEU A 31 -7.92 -8.33 -12.79
C LEU A 31 -8.23 -7.42 -13.98
N ASN A 32 -9.48 -7.02 -14.12
CA ASN A 32 -9.95 -6.12 -15.16
C ASN A 32 -10.97 -5.16 -14.55
N ILE A 33 -10.57 -3.89 -14.44
CA ILE A 33 -11.26 -2.85 -13.69
C ILE A 33 -12.09 -1.99 -14.64
N GLY A 34 -13.39 -1.94 -14.38
CA GLY A 34 -14.27 -0.92 -14.94
C GLY A 34 -14.34 0.29 -14.01
N ILE A 35 -13.87 1.44 -14.45
CA ILE A 35 -14.04 2.71 -13.74
C ILE A 35 -15.40 3.28 -14.10
N ILE A 36 -16.24 3.55 -13.11
CA ILE A 36 -17.55 4.16 -13.31
C ILE A 36 -17.58 5.53 -12.62
N GLY A 37 -18.03 6.57 -13.33
CA GLY A 37 -18.20 7.90 -12.76
C GLY A 37 -19.35 8.68 -13.39
N GLN A 38 -19.86 9.66 -12.66
CA GLN A 38 -20.77 10.67 -13.21
C GLN A 38 -20.02 11.62 -14.15
N GLN A 39 -20.74 12.34 -15.01
CA GLN A 39 -20.18 13.26 -16.00
C GLN A 39 -19.24 14.31 -15.37
N GLU A 40 -19.53 14.76 -14.16
CA GLU A 40 -18.73 15.73 -13.41
C GLU A 40 -17.30 15.23 -13.16
N MET A 41 -17.11 13.91 -13.06
CA MET A 41 -15.80 13.27 -12.87
C MET A 41 -14.92 13.40 -14.13
N LEU A 42 -15.51 13.67 -15.31
CA LEU A 42 -14.76 13.94 -16.55
C LEU A 42 -14.00 15.28 -16.50
N HIS A 43 -14.35 16.17 -15.57
CA HIS A 43 -13.69 17.47 -15.40
C HIS A 43 -12.48 17.42 -14.46
N LEU A 44 -12.11 16.23 -13.97
CA LEU A 44 -10.87 16.04 -13.25
C LEU A 44 -9.66 16.46 -14.10
N SER A 45 -8.63 16.97 -13.43
CA SER A 45 -7.41 17.39 -14.11
C SER A 45 -6.73 16.20 -14.81
N THR A 46 -6.13 16.44 -15.97
CA THR A 46 -5.44 15.41 -16.76
C THR A 46 -4.42 14.59 -15.95
N PRO A 47 -3.57 15.18 -15.08
CA PRO A 47 -2.64 14.40 -14.26
C PRO A 47 -3.32 13.39 -13.33
N ILE A 48 -4.49 13.71 -12.79
CA ILE A 48 -5.27 12.83 -11.92
C ILE A 48 -5.84 11.66 -12.73
N LEU A 49 -6.48 11.96 -13.86
CA LEU A 49 -7.08 10.94 -14.73
C LEU A 49 -6.05 10.00 -15.35
N ASP A 50 -4.93 10.54 -15.84
CA ASP A 50 -3.83 9.74 -16.40
C ASP A 50 -3.16 8.91 -15.31
N GLY A 51 -2.95 9.50 -14.12
CA GLY A 51 -2.41 8.78 -12.97
C GLY A 51 -3.28 7.59 -12.55
N LEU A 52 -4.60 7.78 -12.48
CA LEU A 52 -5.56 6.71 -12.20
C LEU A 52 -5.53 5.63 -13.30
N ARG A 53 -5.52 6.01 -14.57
CA ARG A 53 -5.46 5.06 -15.69
C ARG A 53 -4.17 4.23 -15.66
N SER A 54 -3.03 4.87 -15.41
CA SER A 54 -1.74 4.17 -15.26
C SER A 54 -1.75 3.23 -14.06
N ALA A 55 -2.33 3.64 -12.93
CA ALA A 55 -2.47 2.79 -11.76
C ALA A 55 -3.33 1.56 -12.08
N VAL A 56 -4.49 1.73 -12.71
CA VAL A 56 -5.34 0.62 -13.14
C VAL A 56 -4.57 -0.35 -14.04
N MET A 57 -3.89 0.13 -15.08
CA MET A 57 -3.08 -0.72 -15.96
C MET A 57 -2.00 -1.51 -15.19
N HIS A 58 -1.34 -0.86 -14.22
CA HIS A 58 -0.34 -1.54 -13.39
C HIS A 58 -1.00 -2.66 -12.56
N MET A 59 -2.12 -2.36 -11.91
CA MET A 59 -2.84 -3.30 -11.05
C MET A 59 -3.42 -4.49 -11.84
N GLU A 60 -4.00 -4.25 -13.03
CA GLU A 60 -4.49 -5.30 -13.94
C GLU A 60 -3.37 -6.24 -14.42
N SER A 61 -2.17 -5.71 -14.67
CA SER A 61 -1.01 -6.53 -15.05
C SER A 61 -0.45 -7.35 -13.89
N LEU A 62 -0.71 -6.91 -12.66
CA LEU A 62 -0.11 -7.44 -11.46
C LEU A 62 -0.98 -8.48 -10.77
N ILE A 63 -2.30 -8.30 -10.78
CA ILE A 63 -3.22 -9.06 -9.93
C ILE A 63 -4.06 -9.98 -10.82
N ASN A 64 -4.15 -11.25 -10.42
CA ASN A 64 -5.14 -12.19 -10.94
C ASN A 64 -6.21 -12.43 -9.88
N ILE A 65 -7.45 -12.59 -10.33
CA ILE A 65 -8.60 -12.93 -9.51
C ILE A 65 -8.99 -14.38 -9.78
N TRP A 66 -9.42 -15.06 -8.73
CA TRP A 66 -10.05 -16.37 -8.89
C TRP A 66 -11.53 -16.22 -9.26
N TYR A 67 -11.84 -16.58 -10.50
CA TYR A 67 -13.18 -16.53 -11.05
C TYR A 67 -14.05 -17.70 -10.54
N PHE A 68 -15.30 -17.41 -10.19
CA PHE A 68 -16.34 -18.41 -9.94
C PHE A 68 -17.56 -18.14 -10.83
N PRO A 69 -18.18 -19.19 -11.41
CA PRO A 69 -19.43 -19.05 -12.13
C PRO A 69 -20.52 -18.42 -11.26
N GLY A 70 -21.20 -17.40 -11.79
CA GLY A 70 -22.26 -16.66 -11.08
C GLY A 70 -21.77 -15.51 -10.19
N ASN A 71 -20.46 -15.33 -10.02
CA ASN A 71 -19.86 -14.17 -9.37
C ASN A 71 -19.67 -12.97 -10.33
N ASP A 72 -20.41 -12.93 -11.43
CA ASP A 72 -20.33 -11.94 -12.50
C ASP A 72 -21.49 -10.93 -12.48
N ARG A 73 -22.20 -10.83 -11.35
CA ARG A 73 -23.37 -9.96 -11.19
C ARG A 73 -23.26 -9.08 -9.95
N LEU A 74 -23.58 -7.80 -10.15
CA LEU A 74 -23.74 -6.83 -9.08
C LEU A 74 -25.24 -6.55 -8.88
N SER A 75 -25.76 -6.80 -7.68
CA SER A 75 -27.16 -6.52 -7.37
C SER A 75 -27.45 -5.02 -7.27
N ALA A 76 -28.72 -4.65 -7.39
CA ALA A 76 -29.17 -3.26 -7.18
C ALA A 76 -28.79 -2.72 -5.78
N GLU A 77 -28.84 -3.57 -4.73
CA GLU A 77 -28.43 -3.21 -3.37
C GLU A 77 -26.93 -2.89 -3.31
N ASN A 78 -26.09 -3.73 -3.91
CA ASN A 78 -24.65 -3.50 -3.99
C ASN A 78 -24.33 -2.21 -4.77
N LEU A 79 -25.08 -1.90 -5.82
CA LEU A 79 -24.92 -0.65 -6.57
C LEU A 79 -25.26 0.59 -5.75
N ALA A 80 -26.33 0.53 -4.96
CA ALA A 80 -26.70 1.62 -4.04
C ALA A 80 -25.61 1.86 -2.98
N SER A 81 -25.06 0.78 -2.41
CA SER A 81 -23.92 0.83 -1.48
C SER A 81 -22.66 1.46 -2.10
N CYS A 82 -22.48 1.28 -3.41
CA CYS A 82 -21.33 1.81 -4.16
C CYS A 82 -21.51 3.23 -4.70
N THR A 83 -22.64 3.89 -4.47
CA THR A 83 -22.92 5.24 -5.01
C THR A 83 -23.54 6.24 -4.00
N PRO A 84 -23.17 6.23 -2.71
CA PRO A 84 -23.83 7.04 -1.68
C PRO A 84 -23.72 8.56 -1.91
N HIS A 85 -22.69 9.02 -2.64
CA HIS A 85 -22.45 10.45 -2.91
C HIS A 85 -22.79 10.88 -4.34
N TRP A 86 -23.47 10.05 -5.13
CA TRP A 86 -23.90 10.44 -6.47
C TRP A 86 -25.17 11.31 -6.42
N HIS A 87 -25.15 12.44 -7.13
CA HIS A 87 -26.29 13.35 -7.18
C HIS A 87 -27.29 12.96 -8.28
N SER A 88 -28.47 12.49 -7.87
CA SER A 88 -29.64 12.13 -8.70
C SER A 88 -29.48 10.92 -9.63
N SER A 89 -30.56 10.17 -9.83
CA SER A 89 -30.68 9.09 -10.81
C SER A 89 -30.71 9.56 -12.28
N THR A 90 -30.52 10.87 -12.54
CA THR A 90 -30.61 11.49 -13.87
C THR A 90 -29.27 11.92 -14.47
N ALA A 91 -28.18 11.82 -13.70
CA ALA A 91 -26.84 12.17 -14.19
C ALA A 91 -26.37 11.20 -15.29
N GLN A 92 -25.61 11.66 -16.28
CA GLN A 92 -25.01 10.74 -17.24
C GLN A 92 -23.79 10.06 -16.61
N CYS A 93 -23.81 8.73 -16.55
CA CYS A 93 -22.68 7.94 -16.09
C CYS A 93 -21.95 7.29 -17.27
N PHE A 94 -20.68 7.02 -17.05
CA PHE A 94 -19.81 6.40 -18.04
C PHE A 94 -19.01 5.29 -17.38
N ILE A 95 -18.80 4.22 -18.14
CA ILE A 95 -17.86 3.17 -17.78
C ILE A 95 -16.64 3.29 -18.70
N GLN A 96 -15.47 3.28 -18.08
CA GLN A 96 -14.19 3.29 -18.74
C GLN A 96 -13.41 2.04 -18.35
N THR A 97 -12.91 1.33 -19.36
CA THR A 97 -11.90 0.28 -19.20
C THR A 97 -10.62 0.73 -19.90
N THR A 98 -9.57 -0.09 -19.83
CA THR A 98 -8.32 0.17 -20.57
C THR A 98 -8.52 0.21 -22.09
N ASN A 99 -9.53 -0.48 -22.62
CA ASN A 99 -9.74 -0.65 -24.06
C ASN A 99 -11.06 -0.06 -24.58
N ARG A 100 -11.96 0.39 -23.70
CA ARG A 100 -13.29 0.88 -24.08
C ARG A 100 -13.73 2.07 -23.23
N TRP A 101 -14.58 2.90 -23.82
CA TRP A 101 -15.27 3.99 -23.16
C TRP A 101 -16.71 4.03 -23.67
N GLU A 102 -17.68 3.88 -22.77
CA GLU A 102 -19.09 3.71 -23.14
C GLU A 102 -20.00 4.43 -22.14
N LYS A 103 -21.18 4.87 -22.63
CA LYS A 103 -22.24 5.36 -21.74
C LYS A 103 -22.74 4.23 -20.86
N PHE A 104 -22.85 4.49 -19.57
CA PHE A 104 -23.35 3.56 -18.57
C PHE A 104 -24.78 3.95 -18.19
N ASP A 105 -25.74 3.07 -18.50
CA ASP A 105 -27.16 3.37 -18.31
C ASP A 105 -27.56 3.22 -16.82
N LEU A 106 -27.76 4.35 -16.15
CA LEU A 106 -28.22 4.43 -14.76
C LEU A 106 -29.60 3.78 -14.52
N THR A 107 -30.45 3.63 -15.55
CA THR A 107 -31.77 2.98 -15.37
C THR A 107 -31.65 1.50 -14.99
N LEU A 108 -30.45 0.92 -15.12
CA LEU A 108 -30.09 -0.40 -14.59
C LEU A 108 -29.90 -0.39 -13.07
N ILE A 109 -29.38 0.70 -12.49
CA ILE A 109 -29.01 0.77 -11.06
C ILE A 109 -30.22 0.60 -10.14
N ASP A 110 -31.38 1.16 -10.51
CA ASP A 110 -32.57 1.10 -9.67
C ASP A 110 -33.45 -0.15 -9.92
N ARG A 111 -33.14 -0.99 -10.93
CA ARG A 111 -34.10 -2.04 -11.37
C ARG A 111 -33.51 -3.38 -11.78
N ARG A 112 -32.20 -3.54 -12.01
CA ARG A 112 -31.62 -4.79 -12.52
C ARG A 112 -30.19 -5.05 -12.01
N ASP A 113 -29.86 -6.33 -11.91
CA ASP A 113 -28.48 -6.75 -11.71
C ASP A 113 -27.61 -6.35 -12.91
N ILE A 114 -26.39 -5.91 -12.64
CA ILE A 114 -25.40 -5.58 -13.67
C ILE A 114 -24.47 -6.75 -13.87
N SER A 115 -24.41 -7.25 -15.11
CA SER A 115 -23.46 -8.29 -15.49
C SER A 115 -22.09 -7.68 -15.80
N LEU A 116 -21.08 -8.02 -15.02
CA LEU A 116 -19.70 -7.55 -15.18
C LEU A 116 -19.09 -8.04 -16.51
N LYS A 117 -19.41 -9.29 -16.90
CA LYS A 117 -18.98 -9.86 -18.18
C LYS A 117 -19.46 -9.09 -19.40
N LEU A 118 -20.63 -8.46 -19.34
CA LEU A 118 -21.15 -7.65 -20.45
C LEU A 118 -20.17 -6.53 -20.82
N TYR A 119 -19.52 -5.96 -19.80
CA TYR A 119 -18.52 -4.91 -19.94
C TYR A 119 -17.09 -5.44 -20.03
N GLY A 120 -16.93 -6.77 -19.97
CA GLY A 120 -15.63 -7.44 -19.99
C GLY A 120 -14.76 -7.10 -18.77
N VAL A 121 -15.37 -6.87 -17.61
CA VAL A 121 -14.67 -6.53 -16.36
C VAL A 121 -14.98 -7.57 -15.28
N ASN A 122 -14.17 -7.63 -14.23
CA ASN A 122 -14.40 -8.48 -13.06
C ASN A 122 -14.26 -7.73 -11.73
N PHE A 123 -14.01 -6.43 -11.79
CA PHE A 123 -14.05 -5.51 -10.66
C PHE A 123 -14.54 -4.12 -11.11
N LEU A 124 -15.36 -3.45 -10.30
CA LEU A 124 -15.83 -2.08 -10.59
C LEU A 124 -15.28 -1.07 -9.59
N LEU A 125 -14.84 0.08 -10.08
CA LEU A 125 -14.36 1.19 -9.25
C LEU A 125 -15.25 2.41 -9.45
N PHE A 126 -16.02 2.78 -8.43
CA PHE A 126 -16.97 3.89 -8.47
C PHE A 126 -16.30 5.18 -8.00
N LEU A 127 -16.13 6.12 -8.93
CA LEU A 127 -15.57 7.44 -8.66
C LEU A 127 -16.61 8.34 -7.98
N GLN A 128 -16.19 8.96 -6.88
CA GLN A 128 -17.04 9.82 -6.07
C GLN A 128 -16.26 10.99 -5.47
N VAL A 129 -16.99 12.05 -5.12
CA VAL A 129 -16.48 13.14 -4.29
C VAL A 129 -17.33 13.19 -3.03
N ASP A 130 -16.66 13.21 -1.88
CA ASP A 130 -17.29 13.42 -0.59
C ASP A 130 -16.76 14.72 0.01
N ASP A 131 -17.51 15.81 -0.18
CA ASP A 131 -17.13 17.13 0.31
C ASP A 131 -16.96 17.16 1.83
N GLN A 132 -17.74 16.38 2.59
CA GLN A 132 -17.62 16.36 4.04
C GLN A 132 -16.29 15.72 4.46
N LYS A 133 -15.96 14.58 3.85
CA LYS A 133 -14.69 13.90 4.12
C LYS A 133 -13.48 14.72 3.66
N CYS A 134 -13.56 15.36 2.50
CA CYS A 134 -12.50 16.21 1.99
C CYS A 134 -12.28 17.48 2.82
N ASN A 135 -13.33 18.07 3.37
CA ASN A 135 -13.22 19.24 4.26
C ASN A 135 -12.78 18.87 5.68
N ALA A 136 -12.97 17.62 6.10
CA ALA A 136 -12.58 17.15 7.43
C ALA A 136 -11.08 16.83 7.53
N ASP A 137 -10.42 16.52 6.41
CA ASP A 137 -8.99 16.18 6.35
C ASP A 137 -8.31 16.87 5.16
N ASP A 138 -7.68 18.02 5.43
CA ASP A 138 -6.85 18.76 4.47
C ASP A 138 -5.70 17.90 3.89
N GLY A 139 -5.35 16.81 4.57
CA GLY A 139 -4.34 15.87 4.15
C GLY A 139 -4.80 14.87 3.09
N LEU A 140 -6.11 14.65 2.97
CA LEU A 140 -6.70 13.61 2.14
C LEU A 140 -6.73 14.01 0.65
N LEU A 141 -6.13 13.18 -0.20
CA LEU A 141 -6.19 13.33 -1.65
C LEU A 141 -7.19 12.36 -2.27
N ALA A 142 -7.15 11.11 -1.83
CA ALA A 142 -8.06 10.04 -2.22
C ALA A 142 -8.24 9.06 -1.06
N ALA A 143 -9.32 8.28 -1.11
CA ALA A 143 -9.58 7.16 -0.22
C ALA A 143 -10.44 6.13 -0.96
N ALA A 144 -10.18 4.84 -0.76
CA ALA A 144 -11.00 3.78 -1.30
C ALA A 144 -11.34 2.70 -0.29
N ALA A 145 -12.43 2.00 -0.56
CA ALA A 145 -12.90 0.87 0.23
C ALA A 145 -13.79 -0.05 -0.61
N PRO A 146 -13.91 -1.34 -0.26
CA PRO A 146 -14.92 -2.21 -0.85
C PRO A 146 -16.32 -1.65 -0.56
N CYS A 147 -17.20 -1.68 -1.55
CA CYS A 147 -18.60 -1.28 -1.41
C CYS A 147 -19.58 -2.40 -1.81
N ALA A 148 -19.09 -3.41 -2.52
CA ALA A 148 -19.84 -4.61 -2.83
C ALA A 148 -18.99 -5.87 -2.68
N LEU A 149 -19.57 -6.84 -1.99
CA LEU A 149 -18.98 -8.12 -1.70
C LEU A 149 -19.85 -9.23 -2.31
N ILE A 150 -19.22 -10.33 -2.72
CA ILE A 150 -19.92 -11.49 -3.29
C ILE A 150 -19.39 -12.81 -2.75
N GLY A 151 -20.27 -13.82 -2.75
CA GLY A 151 -19.93 -15.17 -2.33
C GLY A 151 -19.34 -15.19 -0.93
N ASN A 152 -18.08 -15.61 -0.82
CA ASN A 152 -17.34 -15.61 0.41
C ASN A 152 -16.78 -14.23 0.76
N ASN A 153 -17.57 -13.16 0.71
CA ASN A 153 -17.16 -11.78 1.02
C ASN A 153 -15.98 -11.25 0.18
N ARG A 154 -15.76 -11.77 -1.03
CA ARG A 154 -14.74 -11.21 -1.94
C ARG A 154 -15.21 -9.87 -2.48
N PRO A 155 -14.40 -8.80 -2.43
CA PRO A 155 -14.69 -7.54 -3.11
C PRO A 155 -14.88 -7.73 -4.62
N THR A 156 -15.98 -7.21 -5.14
CA THR A 156 -16.25 -7.13 -6.58
C THR A 156 -16.43 -5.70 -7.06
N ALA A 157 -16.63 -4.76 -6.14
CA ALA A 157 -16.59 -3.34 -6.41
C ALA A 157 -16.07 -2.57 -5.21
N GLY A 158 -15.41 -1.45 -5.49
CA GLY A 158 -14.98 -0.48 -4.50
C GLY A 158 -15.41 0.93 -4.89
N GLN A 159 -15.54 1.78 -3.88
CA GLN A 159 -15.65 3.22 -4.08
C GLN A 159 -14.26 3.84 -4.03
N LEU A 160 -14.01 4.82 -4.88
CA LEU A 160 -12.83 5.68 -4.86
C LEU A 160 -13.30 7.12 -4.70
N ILE A 161 -13.13 7.62 -3.48
CA ILE A 161 -13.38 9.01 -3.12
C ILE A 161 -12.12 9.80 -3.45
N PHE A 162 -12.28 10.96 -4.10
CA PHE A 162 -11.17 11.89 -4.33
C PHE A 162 -11.53 13.30 -3.91
N CYS A 163 -10.52 14.08 -3.53
CA CYS A 163 -10.65 15.46 -3.09
C CYS A 163 -10.07 16.40 -4.15
N PRO A 164 -10.83 16.75 -5.21
CA PRO A 164 -10.28 17.38 -6.42
C PRO A 164 -9.76 18.79 -6.18
N LEU A 165 -10.32 19.49 -5.19
CA LEU A 165 -9.95 20.87 -4.85
C LEU A 165 -8.76 20.97 -3.89
N ASN A 166 -8.19 19.83 -3.47
CA ASN A 166 -7.07 19.84 -2.53
C ASN A 166 -5.80 20.39 -3.19
N HIS A 167 -5.29 21.52 -2.69
CA HIS A 167 -4.08 22.18 -3.20
C HIS A 167 -2.83 21.28 -3.18
N ARG A 168 -2.81 20.22 -2.35
CA ARG A 168 -1.71 19.25 -2.28
C ARG A 168 -1.43 18.57 -3.62
N TRP A 169 -2.44 18.40 -4.49
CA TRP A 169 -2.27 17.86 -5.85
C TRP A 169 -1.18 18.58 -6.66
N ASN A 170 -1.00 19.89 -6.45
CA ASN A 170 0.01 20.68 -7.18
C ASN A 170 1.45 20.26 -6.87
N SER A 171 1.67 19.72 -5.67
CA SER A 171 3.00 19.33 -5.17
C SER A 171 3.21 17.82 -5.12
N PHE A 172 2.12 17.05 -5.18
CA PHE A 172 2.15 15.60 -5.06
C PHE A 172 2.63 14.96 -6.36
N ARG A 173 3.68 14.12 -6.27
CA ARG A 173 4.34 13.54 -7.45
C ARG A 173 4.07 12.05 -7.63
N ALA A 174 3.64 11.36 -6.58
CA ALA A 174 3.39 9.92 -6.59
C ALA A 174 1.92 9.57 -6.92
N ILE A 175 1.31 10.28 -7.87
CA ILE A 175 -0.14 10.13 -8.21
C ILE A 175 -0.47 8.68 -8.60
N ILE A 176 0.41 8.01 -9.35
CA ILE A 176 0.21 6.62 -9.75
C ILE A 176 0.20 5.70 -8.52
N ASP A 177 1.16 5.87 -7.61
CA ASP A 177 1.26 5.04 -6.41
C ASP A 177 0.11 5.32 -5.44
N LEU A 178 -0.40 6.56 -5.36
CA LEU A 178 -1.63 6.87 -4.62
C LEU A 178 -2.80 6.03 -5.13
N PHE A 179 -3.05 6.01 -6.44
CA PHE A 179 -4.17 5.22 -6.95
C PHE A 179 -3.93 3.71 -6.85
N ARG A 180 -2.68 3.24 -6.93
CA ARG A 180 -2.36 1.82 -6.66
C ARG A 180 -2.68 1.47 -5.20
N HIS A 181 -2.31 2.32 -4.26
CA HIS A 181 -2.61 2.19 -2.83
C HIS A 181 -4.13 2.14 -2.60
N GLU A 182 -4.89 3.07 -3.18
CA GLU A 182 -6.34 3.07 -3.05
C GLU A 182 -6.99 1.83 -3.70
N ILE A 183 -6.50 1.38 -4.85
CA ILE A 183 -7.01 0.15 -5.47
C ILE A 183 -6.74 -1.08 -4.56
N MET A 184 -5.62 -1.13 -3.85
CA MET A 184 -5.36 -2.20 -2.87
C MET A 184 -6.42 -2.21 -1.77
N HIS A 185 -6.81 -1.05 -1.23
CA HIS A 185 -7.91 -0.94 -0.27
C HIS A 185 -9.25 -1.34 -0.87
N ALA A 186 -9.57 -0.91 -2.09
CA ALA A 186 -10.79 -1.31 -2.81
C ALA A 186 -10.89 -2.84 -2.97
N LEU A 187 -9.74 -3.52 -3.14
CA LEU A 187 -9.63 -4.98 -3.21
C LEU A 187 -9.68 -5.66 -1.83
N GLY A 188 -9.76 -4.90 -0.75
CA GLY A 188 -9.96 -5.40 0.62
C GLY A 188 -8.71 -5.42 1.50
N PHE A 189 -7.57 -4.92 1.04
CA PHE A 189 -6.36 -4.84 1.86
C PHE A 189 -6.64 -4.04 3.15
N GLY A 190 -6.45 -4.69 4.30
CA GLY A 190 -6.66 -4.10 5.63
C GLY A 190 -8.13 -3.82 6.00
N LEU A 191 -9.08 -4.04 5.09
CA LEU A 191 -10.50 -3.73 5.28
C LEU A 191 -11.39 -4.97 5.35
N ILE A 192 -10.81 -6.15 5.13
CA ILE A 192 -11.45 -7.43 5.38
C ILE A 192 -10.89 -7.97 6.69
N THR A 193 -11.78 -8.34 7.61
CA THR A 193 -11.40 -8.97 8.87
C THR A 193 -11.45 -10.49 8.69
N PRO A 194 -10.42 -11.24 9.13
CA PRO A 194 -10.47 -12.70 9.11
C PRO A 194 -11.58 -13.21 10.03
N GLU A 195 -12.26 -14.28 9.62
CA GLU A 195 -13.07 -15.09 10.53
C GLU A 195 -12.16 -15.61 11.66
N GLU A 196 -12.66 -15.64 12.91
CA GLU A 196 -11.85 -15.85 14.12
C GLU A 196 -10.87 -17.03 14.00
N ASP A 197 -9.67 -16.86 14.57
CA ASP A 197 -8.65 -17.91 14.82
C ASP A 197 -7.89 -18.49 13.60
N LEU A 198 -7.74 -17.72 12.51
CA LEU A 198 -6.99 -18.17 11.31
C LEU A 198 -5.48 -17.83 11.30
N SER A 199 -4.99 -17.04 12.27
CA SER A 199 -3.59 -16.58 12.27
C SER A 199 -2.77 -17.26 13.36
N SER A 200 -1.65 -17.85 12.95
CA SER A 200 -0.64 -18.40 13.87
C SER A 200 0.25 -17.32 14.49
N THR A 201 0.17 -16.08 13.99
CA THR A 201 0.96 -14.96 14.47
C THR A 201 0.18 -14.16 15.52
N PRO A 202 0.88 -13.58 16.53
CA PRO A 202 0.21 -12.75 17.52
C PRO A 202 -0.43 -11.53 16.85
N THR A 203 -1.52 -11.01 17.42
CA THR A 203 -2.18 -9.78 16.94
C THR A 203 -1.50 -8.50 17.40
N SER A 204 -0.70 -8.59 18.47
CA SER A 204 0.07 -7.46 19.00
C SER A 204 1.28 -7.92 19.82
N ARG A 205 2.20 -6.99 20.08
CA ARG A 205 3.36 -7.19 20.97
C ARG A 205 3.51 -6.01 21.92
N LYS A 206 3.68 -6.32 23.21
CA LYS A 206 4.10 -5.33 24.22
C LYS A 206 5.61 -5.36 24.38
N PHE A 207 6.25 -4.19 24.36
CA PHE A 207 7.69 -4.06 24.56
C PHE A 207 8.07 -2.74 25.22
N CYS A 208 9.35 -2.63 25.58
CA CYS A 208 9.92 -1.44 26.22
C CYS A 208 10.59 -0.54 25.17
N TRP A 209 10.05 0.65 24.98
CA TRP A 209 10.69 1.71 24.22
C TRP A 209 11.67 2.47 25.11
N THR A 210 12.95 2.44 24.78
CA THR A 210 14.02 2.92 25.68
C THR A 210 14.73 4.13 25.08
N ASP A 211 14.79 5.21 25.85
CA ASP A 211 15.63 6.37 25.60
C ASP A 211 16.86 6.34 26.54
N GLU A 212 17.79 7.28 26.44
CA GLU A 212 18.95 7.33 27.35
C GLU A 212 18.56 7.54 28.83
N SER A 213 17.46 8.23 29.08
CA SER A 213 17.03 8.63 30.42
C SER A 213 15.74 7.96 30.91
N SER A 214 15.03 7.23 30.04
CA SER A 214 13.70 6.70 30.37
C SER A 214 13.34 5.46 29.56
N THR A 215 12.33 4.74 30.04
CA THR A 215 11.72 3.63 29.32
C THR A 215 10.20 3.74 29.41
N GLN A 216 9.51 3.46 28.29
CA GLN A 216 8.05 3.47 28.19
C GLN A 216 7.56 2.10 27.72
N ARG A 217 6.44 1.62 28.26
CA ARG A 217 5.81 0.40 27.77
C ARG A 217 4.88 0.76 26.62
N VAL A 218 5.06 0.12 25.47
CA VAL A 218 4.31 0.38 24.24
C VAL A 218 3.70 -0.92 23.70
N THR A 219 2.70 -0.78 22.84
CA THR A 219 2.07 -1.91 22.17
C THR A 219 2.12 -1.69 20.65
N ALA A 220 2.77 -2.60 19.94
CA ALA A 220 2.70 -2.70 18.49
C ALA A 220 1.53 -3.59 18.11
N THR A 221 0.66 -3.12 17.22
CA THR A 221 -0.43 -3.89 16.61
C THR A 221 0.06 -4.43 15.27
N TYR A 222 -0.35 -5.65 14.91
CA TYR A 222 0.06 -6.28 13.67
C TYR A 222 -1.10 -6.40 12.68
N MET A 223 -0.73 -6.43 11.39
CA MET A 223 -1.67 -6.60 10.28
C MET A 223 -2.41 -7.93 10.36
N ASP A 224 -3.65 -7.95 9.88
CA ASP A 224 -4.36 -9.20 9.63
C ASP A 224 -3.79 -9.89 8.37
N PHE A 225 -4.05 -11.19 8.21
CA PHE A 225 -3.56 -12.01 7.09
C PHE A 225 -2.02 -12.01 6.90
N GLN A 226 -1.26 -11.76 7.97
CA GLN A 226 0.19 -11.54 7.90
C GLN A 226 1.09 -12.79 7.92
N ASP A 227 0.54 -14.00 8.10
CA ASP A 227 1.35 -15.20 8.39
C ASP A 227 2.45 -15.49 7.37
N LYS A 228 2.20 -15.23 6.07
CA LYS A 228 3.24 -15.30 5.02
C LYS A 228 4.06 -14.01 4.95
N ALA A 229 3.41 -12.87 5.14
CA ALA A 229 4.04 -11.56 5.06
C ALA A 229 5.12 -11.35 6.12
N VAL A 230 5.00 -11.94 7.31
CA VAL A 230 6.04 -11.88 8.34
C VAL A 230 7.30 -12.62 7.90
N ILE A 231 7.19 -13.70 7.13
CA ILE A 231 8.36 -14.41 6.57
C ILE A 231 9.09 -13.49 5.58
N GLU A 232 8.35 -12.82 4.71
CA GLU A 232 8.91 -11.84 3.77
C GLU A 232 9.56 -10.66 4.49
N ALA A 233 8.94 -10.18 5.57
CA ALA A 233 9.50 -9.13 6.41
C ALA A 233 10.80 -9.59 7.12
N ARG A 234 10.84 -10.80 7.68
CA ARG A 234 12.06 -11.38 8.29
C ARG A 234 13.22 -11.39 7.30
N ASN A 235 12.97 -11.88 6.09
CA ASN A 235 13.94 -11.91 5.00
C ASN A 235 14.40 -10.51 4.60
N HIS A 236 13.47 -9.56 4.48
CA HIS A 236 13.79 -8.19 4.09
C HIS A 236 14.66 -7.48 5.13
N PHE A 237 14.27 -7.51 6.40
CA PHE A 237 15.00 -6.86 7.48
C PHE A 237 16.27 -7.62 7.90
N GLY A 238 16.41 -8.90 7.54
CA GLY A 238 17.45 -9.77 8.09
C GLY A 238 17.24 -10.03 9.59
N CYS A 239 15.98 -10.27 9.98
CA CYS A 239 15.58 -10.49 11.36
C CYS A 239 14.68 -11.72 11.48
N GLU A 240 15.27 -12.90 11.68
CA GLU A 240 14.53 -14.18 11.75
C GLU A 240 13.47 -14.24 12.86
N ASN A 241 13.69 -13.51 13.96
CA ASN A 241 12.79 -13.53 15.12
C ASN A 241 11.69 -12.48 15.04
N LEU A 242 11.50 -11.78 13.91
CA LEU A 242 10.45 -10.78 13.80
C LEU A 242 9.07 -11.39 14.10
N HIS A 243 8.35 -10.82 15.06
CA HIS A 243 7.09 -11.38 15.57
C HIS A 243 5.89 -11.18 14.64
N GLY A 244 5.88 -10.12 13.83
CA GLY A 244 4.74 -9.78 12.97
C GLY A 244 5.05 -8.60 12.04
N VAL A 245 4.10 -8.31 11.16
CA VAL A 245 4.09 -7.15 10.27
C VAL A 245 3.33 -6.02 10.95
N GLU A 246 4.05 -4.98 11.38
CA GLU A 246 3.48 -3.89 12.18
C GLU A 246 2.52 -3.02 11.38
N ALA A 247 1.33 -2.78 11.94
CA ALA A 247 0.36 -1.83 11.44
C ALA A 247 0.68 -0.40 11.91
N ASP A 248 0.20 0.61 11.20
CA ASP A 248 0.30 2.01 11.67
C ASP A 248 -0.68 2.33 12.82
N GLY A 249 -1.77 1.59 12.92
CA GLY A 249 -2.82 1.78 13.92
C GLY A 249 -3.64 0.52 14.22
N ASP A 250 -4.58 0.66 15.14
CA ASP A 250 -5.47 -0.44 15.57
C ASP A 250 -6.54 -0.78 14.52
N ASP A 251 -6.75 0.08 13.53
CA ASP A 251 -7.58 -0.17 12.35
C ASP A 251 -6.91 -1.11 11.34
N LYS A 252 -5.58 -1.32 11.43
CA LYS A 252 -4.81 -2.28 10.64
C LYS A 252 -4.97 -2.13 9.13
N ILE A 253 -5.24 -0.92 8.67
CA ILE A 253 -5.43 -0.64 7.24
C ILE A 253 -4.09 -0.43 6.53
N HIS A 254 -3.08 0.14 7.21
CA HIS A 254 -1.77 0.38 6.62
C HIS A 254 -0.63 -0.30 7.37
N LEU A 255 0.46 -0.53 6.65
CA LEU A 255 1.76 -0.83 7.23
C LEU A 255 2.31 0.35 8.02
N ASN A 256 3.04 0.06 9.09
CA ASN A 256 3.65 1.07 9.94
C ASN A 256 4.71 1.92 9.18
N GLU A 257 4.44 3.21 8.99
CA GLU A 257 5.35 4.15 8.29
C GLU A 257 6.79 4.12 8.82
N TYR A 258 6.97 4.08 10.14
CA TYR A 258 8.31 4.06 10.73
C TYR A 258 9.13 2.83 10.29
N ILE A 259 8.49 1.65 10.19
CA ILE A 259 9.15 0.38 9.87
C ILE A 259 9.27 0.17 8.35
N TYR A 260 8.28 0.62 7.59
CA TYR A 260 8.12 0.28 6.17
C TYR A 260 8.32 1.45 5.21
N GLY A 261 8.41 2.70 5.68
CA GLY A 261 8.82 3.86 4.86
C GLY A 261 8.12 3.96 3.50
N ASP A 262 8.89 3.81 2.40
CA ASP A 262 8.43 3.90 1.02
C ASP A 262 7.77 2.59 0.48
N GLU A 263 7.20 1.76 1.34
CA GLU A 263 6.29 0.67 0.94
C GLU A 263 4.94 1.24 0.48
N LEU A 264 4.32 0.65 -0.54
CA LEU A 264 3.09 1.16 -1.14
C LEU A 264 1.94 1.28 -0.13
N MET A 265 1.85 0.40 0.86
CA MET A 265 0.74 0.32 1.81
C MET A 265 1.02 1.00 3.14
N THR A 266 1.98 1.92 3.23
CA THR A 266 2.10 2.83 4.38
C THR A 266 1.13 4.01 4.28
N PRO A 267 0.79 4.70 5.39
CA PRO A 267 -0.12 5.85 5.34
C PRO A 267 0.49 7.10 4.68
N MET A 268 1.81 7.14 4.47
CA MET A 268 2.49 8.30 3.91
C MET A 268 3.25 7.93 2.64
N LEU A 269 2.62 8.19 1.49
CA LEU A 269 3.31 8.02 0.22
C LEU A 269 4.39 9.09 0.04
N SER A 270 5.62 8.62 -0.14
CA SER A 270 6.73 9.48 -0.53
C SER A 270 6.42 10.14 -1.88
N ASN A 271 6.92 11.36 -2.10
CA ASN A 271 6.87 11.99 -3.43
C ASN A 271 7.77 11.27 -4.46
N GLY A 272 8.50 10.24 -4.04
CA GLY A 272 9.25 9.35 -4.91
C GLY A 272 8.41 8.14 -5.34
N ARG A 273 9.10 7.04 -5.63
CA ARG A 273 8.46 5.76 -5.92
C ARG A 273 8.14 5.06 -4.62
N ASN A 274 6.93 4.50 -4.53
CA ASN A 274 6.52 3.62 -3.44
C ASN A 274 6.35 2.20 -3.99
N TYR A 275 6.80 1.21 -3.24
CA TYR A 275 7.01 -0.15 -3.75
C TYR A 275 5.96 -1.11 -3.21
N LEU A 276 5.28 -1.84 -4.10
CA LEU A 276 4.42 -2.95 -3.71
C LEU A 276 5.27 -4.21 -3.54
N THR A 277 5.64 -4.49 -2.30
CA THR A 277 6.60 -5.56 -1.98
C THR A 277 5.91 -6.90 -1.77
N LYS A 278 6.71 -7.97 -1.68
CA LYS A 278 6.26 -9.30 -1.25
C LYS A 278 5.56 -9.27 0.12
N ILE A 279 5.79 -8.27 0.96
CA ILE A 279 5.11 -8.15 2.27
C ILE A 279 3.62 -7.84 2.03
N SER A 280 3.31 -6.71 1.40
CA SER A 280 1.93 -6.31 1.10
C SER A 280 1.24 -7.24 0.10
N ALA A 281 1.98 -7.76 -0.89
CA ALA A 281 1.46 -8.78 -1.80
C ALA A 281 1.03 -10.06 -1.05
N SER A 282 1.81 -10.52 -0.07
CA SER A 282 1.48 -11.71 0.71
C SER A 282 0.24 -11.52 1.58
N ILE A 283 0.04 -10.31 2.12
CA ILE A 283 -1.19 -9.97 2.86
C ILE A 283 -2.40 -10.01 1.92
N LEU A 284 -2.31 -9.38 0.74
CA LEU A 284 -3.42 -9.38 -0.21
C LEU A 284 -3.75 -10.80 -0.70
N GLU A 285 -2.75 -11.61 -1.04
CA GLU A 285 -2.95 -13.01 -1.43
C GLU A 285 -3.53 -13.86 -0.29
N ALA A 286 -3.23 -13.55 0.96
CA ALA A 286 -3.79 -14.24 2.12
C ALA A 286 -5.19 -13.74 2.49
N THR A 287 -5.57 -12.53 2.05
CA THR A 287 -6.88 -11.93 2.32
C THR A 287 -7.97 -12.77 1.67
N LYS A 288 -8.80 -13.39 2.53
CA LYS A 288 -9.94 -14.21 2.13
C LYS A 288 -10.90 -14.39 3.29
N ASN A 289 -12.14 -14.74 2.97
CA ASN A 289 -13.08 -15.37 3.90
C ASN A 289 -13.41 -16.78 3.36
N GLY A 290 -13.45 -17.77 4.23
CA GLY A 290 -13.49 -19.19 3.85
C GLY A 290 -12.17 -19.73 3.27
N GLU A 291 -12.25 -20.89 2.63
CA GLU A 291 -11.04 -21.69 2.30
C GLU A 291 -10.26 -21.16 1.10
N LYS A 292 -10.95 -20.58 0.11
CA LYS A 292 -10.39 -20.31 -1.22
C LYS A 292 -9.78 -18.91 -1.31
N GLN A 293 -8.57 -18.87 -1.88
CA GLN A 293 -7.83 -17.65 -2.17
C GLN A 293 -8.54 -16.80 -3.23
N TRP A 294 -8.59 -15.48 -3.04
CA TRP A 294 -9.21 -14.56 -4.00
C TRP A 294 -8.24 -14.02 -5.04
N TYR A 295 -7.03 -13.68 -4.62
CA TYR A 295 -6.06 -12.95 -5.41
C TYR A 295 -4.76 -13.73 -5.54
N LYS A 296 -4.14 -13.65 -6.72
CA LYS A 296 -2.79 -14.16 -6.97
C LYS A 296 -2.00 -13.14 -7.77
N LEU A 297 -0.91 -12.64 -7.21
CA LEU A 297 -0.12 -11.61 -7.82
C LEU A 297 0.95 -12.21 -8.74
N ASN A 298 1.33 -11.45 -9.76
CA ASN A 298 2.41 -11.80 -10.67
C ASN A 298 3.74 -11.72 -9.92
N GLU A 299 4.25 -12.89 -9.55
CA GLU A 299 5.46 -13.03 -8.74
C GLU A 299 6.67 -12.29 -9.32
N SER A 300 6.86 -12.32 -10.64
CA SER A 300 8.03 -11.69 -11.26
C SER A 300 7.99 -10.16 -11.11
N LEU A 301 6.82 -9.55 -11.27
CA LEU A 301 6.65 -8.10 -11.14
C LEU A 301 6.78 -7.65 -9.67
N VAL A 302 6.12 -8.36 -8.74
CA VAL A 302 6.25 -8.08 -7.30
C VAL A 302 7.69 -8.24 -6.84
N LEU A 303 8.39 -9.29 -7.29
CA LEU A 303 9.79 -9.51 -6.91
C LEU A 303 10.72 -8.42 -7.45
N ALA A 304 10.43 -7.86 -8.62
CA ALA A 304 11.20 -6.73 -9.17
C ALA A 304 11.06 -5.48 -8.29
N GLU A 305 9.84 -5.13 -7.86
CA GLU A 305 9.62 -4.03 -6.91
C GLU A 305 10.23 -4.34 -5.54
N THR A 306 10.04 -5.56 -5.04
CA THR A 306 10.62 -6.01 -3.77
C THR A 306 12.13 -5.86 -3.78
N LYS A 307 12.83 -6.22 -4.85
CA LYS A 307 14.30 -6.06 -4.96
C LYS A 307 14.74 -4.61 -5.02
N ALA A 308 13.93 -3.73 -5.60
CA ALA A 308 14.21 -2.29 -5.69
C ALA A 308 13.93 -1.56 -4.36
N TYR A 309 13.02 -2.08 -3.54
CA TYR A 309 12.73 -1.58 -2.21
C TYR A 309 13.93 -1.80 -1.26
N TRP A 310 14.50 -0.69 -0.77
CA TRP A 310 15.78 -0.68 -0.06
C TRP A 310 15.64 -0.30 1.43
N TYR A 311 14.60 0.45 1.79
CA TYR A 311 14.39 0.93 3.14
C TYR A 311 14.27 -0.24 4.11
N GLY A 312 15.02 -0.23 5.23
CA GLY A 312 15.01 -1.33 6.20
C GLY A 312 15.80 -2.58 5.81
N ARG A 313 16.25 -2.71 4.55
CA ARG A 313 16.84 -3.97 4.06
C ARG A 313 18.09 -4.34 4.85
N ASN A 314 18.09 -5.53 5.45
CA ASN A 314 19.18 -6.08 6.27
C ASN A 314 19.61 -5.17 7.46
N TRP A 315 18.72 -4.31 7.97
CA TRP A 315 19.03 -3.48 9.14
C TRP A 315 18.95 -4.22 10.49
N GLY A 316 18.42 -5.45 10.47
CA GLY A 316 18.39 -6.39 11.58
C GLY A 316 17.33 -6.09 12.64
N CYS A 317 17.21 -7.01 13.61
CA CYS A 317 16.17 -6.95 14.64
C CYS A 317 16.23 -5.70 15.53
N VAL A 318 17.42 -5.10 15.72
CA VAL A 318 17.52 -3.88 16.53
C VAL A 318 16.71 -2.74 15.90
N PHE A 319 16.72 -2.61 14.57
CA PHE A 319 15.89 -1.64 13.89
C PHE A 319 14.40 -1.99 14.00
N ALA A 320 14.06 -3.24 13.68
CA ALA A 320 12.68 -3.67 13.52
C ALA A 320 11.93 -3.85 14.85
N GLU A 321 12.62 -4.12 15.96
CA GLU A 321 11.99 -4.55 17.22
C GLU A 321 12.29 -3.67 18.43
N THR A 322 13.15 -2.66 18.28
CA THR A 322 13.59 -1.82 19.41
C THR A 322 13.42 -0.33 19.13
N SER A 323 13.72 0.49 20.13
CA SER A 323 13.65 1.95 19.98
C SER A 323 14.73 2.49 19.03
N CYS A 324 14.44 3.63 18.40
CA CYS A 324 15.45 4.31 17.59
C CYS A 324 16.71 4.68 18.38
N TYR A 325 16.59 5.02 19.67
CA TYR A 325 17.76 5.26 20.52
C TYR A 325 18.65 4.03 20.63
N GLN A 326 18.07 2.85 20.92
CA GLN A 326 18.82 1.60 20.98
C GLN A 326 19.50 1.26 19.64
N TYR A 327 18.80 1.48 18.53
CA TYR A 327 19.38 1.35 17.20
C TYR A 327 20.57 2.29 16.98
N ILE A 328 20.42 3.57 17.30
CA ILE A 328 21.47 4.59 17.17
C ILE A 328 22.72 4.20 17.96
N ILE A 329 22.58 3.90 19.25
CA ILE A 329 23.75 3.54 20.09
C ILE A 329 24.42 2.23 19.62
N THR A 330 23.64 1.27 19.12
CA THR A 330 24.17 -0.01 18.60
C THR A 330 24.98 0.22 17.33
N ARG A 331 24.54 1.15 16.47
CA ARG A 331 25.27 1.51 15.24
C ARG A 331 26.53 2.31 15.55
N LEU A 332 26.44 3.26 16.49
CA LEU A 332 27.59 4.05 16.94
C LEU A 332 28.70 3.20 17.56
N SER A 333 28.35 2.20 18.39
CA SER A 333 29.36 1.30 18.99
C SER A 333 30.11 0.46 17.94
N ARG A 334 29.47 0.22 16.78
CA ARG A 334 30.05 -0.46 15.62
C ARG A 334 30.62 0.51 14.58
N ARG A 335 30.76 1.80 14.91
CA ARG A 335 31.23 2.86 14.00
C ARG A 335 30.47 2.89 12.66
N SER A 336 29.18 2.55 12.69
CA SER A 336 28.31 2.45 11.54
C SER A 336 27.37 3.66 11.46
N ILE A 337 26.90 3.99 10.24
CA ILE A 337 25.94 5.08 10.03
C ILE A 337 24.60 4.80 10.75
N THR A 338 24.02 5.82 11.37
CA THR A 338 22.78 5.74 12.15
C THR A 338 21.51 5.95 11.34
N PHE A 339 21.63 6.05 10.01
CA PHE A 339 20.50 6.20 9.09
C PHE A 339 19.41 5.14 9.40
N PRO A 340 18.12 5.52 9.50
CA PRO A 340 17.51 6.78 9.08
C PRO A 340 17.47 7.86 10.17
N PHE A 341 18.21 7.72 11.27
CA PHE A 341 18.17 8.64 12.39
C PHE A 341 19.42 9.53 12.48
N CYS A 342 19.22 10.74 12.96
CA CYS A 342 20.27 11.59 13.47
C CYS A 342 20.72 11.13 14.86
N ASP A 343 22.03 11.12 15.08
CA ASP A 343 22.61 10.98 16.40
C ASP A 343 22.80 12.34 17.11
N ALA A 344 23.32 12.31 18.33
CA ALA A 344 23.56 13.53 19.10
C ALA A 344 24.56 14.49 18.43
N ASN A 345 25.58 13.98 17.73
CA ASN A 345 26.56 14.82 17.03
C ASN A 345 25.93 15.48 15.81
N ASP A 346 25.15 14.73 15.02
CA ASP A 346 24.37 15.26 13.90
C ASP A 346 23.49 16.43 14.36
N LEU A 347 22.82 16.28 15.51
CA LEU A 347 21.96 17.30 16.11
C LEU A 347 22.75 18.52 16.61
N LEU A 348 23.96 18.34 17.15
CA LEU A 348 24.80 19.44 17.65
C LEU A 348 25.42 20.28 16.52
N LYS A 349 25.66 19.67 15.36
CA LYS A 349 26.21 20.32 14.16
C LYS A 349 25.21 21.21 13.40
N GLN A 350 24.02 21.44 13.96
CA GLN A 350 22.93 22.11 13.28
C GLN A 350 23.36 23.47 12.67
N TYR A 351 23.23 23.57 11.34
CA TYR A 351 23.67 24.61 10.40
C TYR A 351 24.97 24.29 9.60
N PHE A 352 24.75 23.87 8.34
CA PHE A 352 25.65 23.84 7.17
C PHE A 352 26.38 22.55 6.76
N GLU A 353 26.47 21.50 7.59
CA GLU A 353 27.04 20.23 7.11
C GLU A 353 25.92 19.29 6.65
N THR A 354 25.64 19.29 5.34
CA THR A 354 24.83 18.25 4.72
C THR A 354 25.45 16.89 4.99
N LYS A 355 24.74 16.03 5.73
CA LYS A 355 25.11 14.61 5.84
C LYS A 355 24.91 13.98 4.48
N HIS A 356 25.98 13.47 3.87
CA HIS A 356 25.91 12.67 2.66
C HIS A 356 25.74 11.21 3.06
N VAL A 357 24.54 10.67 2.83
CA VAL A 357 24.35 9.22 2.88
C VAL A 357 24.63 8.70 1.48
N CYS A 358 25.64 7.83 1.37
CA CYS A 358 25.94 7.13 0.14
C CYS A 358 25.00 5.94 0.01
N PHE A 359 24.06 6.03 -0.92
CA PHE A 359 23.29 4.88 -1.36
C PHE A 359 24.04 4.22 -2.51
N SER A 360 24.53 3.00 -2.30
CA SER A 360 25.15 2.20 -3.35
C SER A 360 24.28 0.99 -3.64
N ASN A 361 23.87 0.81 -4.90
CA ASN A 361 23.27 -0.44 -5.36
C ASN A 361 24.29 -1.34 -6.10
N GLY A 362 25.58 -1.02 -6.02
CA GLY A 362 26.65 -1.67 -6.77
C GLY A 362 26.95 -1.05 -8.15
N THR A 363 26.06 -0.22 -8.73
CA THR A 363 26.27 0.44 -10.04
C THR A 363 26.32 1.97 -10.00
N ALA A 364 25.76 2.59 -8.96
CA ALA A 364 25.80 4.03 -8.75
C ALA A 364 25.89 4.35 -7.26
N THR A 365 26.59 5.43 -6.91
CA THR A 365 26.59 5.98 -5.56
C THR A 365 25.88 7.33 -5.59
N VAL A 366 24.80 7.45 -4.84
CA VAL A 366 24.05 8.71 -4.71
C VAL A 366 24.36 9.34 -3.37
N MET A 367 24.80 10.60 -3.37
CA MET A 367 24.91 11.42 -2.16
C MET A 367 23.69 12.30 -2.04
N VAL A 368 22.96 12.18 -0.93
CA VAL A 368 21.75 12.95 -0.69
C VAL A 368 21.98 13.93 0.47
N PRO A 369 21.71 15.24 0.30
CA PRO A 369 21.78 16.20 1.39
C PRO A 369 20.62 16.00 2.36
N MET A 370 20.93 15.76 3.63
CA MET A 370 19.94 15.51 4.68
C MET A 370 20.11 16.46 5.86
N THR A 371 19.01 16.69 6.58
CA THR A 371 18.94 17.43 7.85
C THR A 371 18.18 16.63 8.89
N CYS A 372 18.34 16.94 10.18
CA CYS A 372 17.53 16.31 11.20
C CYS A 372 16.15 16.94 11.26
N ASN A 373 15.11 16.12 11.15
CA ASN A 373 13.75 16.54 11.38
C ASN A 373 13.54 16.71 12.90
N ILE A 374 13.48 17.96 13.34
CA ILE A 374 13.24 18.30 14.74
C ILE A 374 12.09 19.29 14.83
N LEU A 375 11.31 19.17 15.90
CA LEU A 375 10.12 19.96 16.11
C LEU A 375 10.21 20.74 17.43
N SER A 376 9.81 22.01 17.41
CA SER A 376 9.70 22.82 18.64
C SER A 376 8.42 22.51 19.43
N LYS A 377 7.43 21.90 18.76
CA LYS A 377 6.17 21.42 19.34
C LYS A 377 5.75 20.14 18.64
N VAL A 378 5.16 19.23 19.39
CA VAL A 378 4.72 17.93 18.88
C VAL A 378 3.22 17.96 18.61
N ARG A 379 2.82 17.40 17.46
CA ARG A 379 1.43 16.98 17.25
C ARG A 379 1.30 15.53 17.70
N ILE A 380 0.35 15.27 18.59
CA ILE A 380 0.01 13.91 18.99
C ILE A 380 -0.78 13.30 17.83
N THR A 381 -0.20 12.31 17.17
CA THR A 381 -0.86 11.52 16.11
C THR A 381 -1.30 10.16 16.68
N LYS A 382 -2.29 9.53 16.06
CA LYS A 382 -2.82 8.22 16.50
C LYS A 382 -1.78 7.08 16.38
N ILE A 383 -0.75 7.24 15.54
CA ILE A 383 0.22 6.21 15.12
C ILE A 383 1.34 5.97 16.17
N ALA A 384 1.32 6.66 17.31
CA ALA A 384 2.44 6.66 18.26
C ALA A 384 2.59 5.41 19.15
N LEU A 385 1.85 4.30 18.93
CA LEU A 385 1.92 3.08 19.78
C LEU A 385 1.62 3.31 21.28
N GLY A 386 0.94 4.40 21.61
CA GLY A 386 0.77 4.88 22.99
C GLY A 386 2.00 5.58 23.60
N LEU A 387 3.02 5.90 22.80
CA LEU A 387 4.20 6.66 23.24
C LEU A 387 3.83 8.09 23.64
N GLN A 388 4.36 8.51 24.79
CA GLN A 388 4.39 9.92 25.15
C GLN A 388 5.62 10.56 24.52
N ALA A 389 5.42 11.71 23.88
CA ALA A 389 6.51 12.46 23.27
C ALA A 389 7.52 12.92 24.34
N ARG A 390 8.80 12.67 24.09
CA ARG A 390 9.91 13.09 24.94
C ARG A 390 10.84 14.02 24.17
N THR A 391 11.42 14.98 24.87
CA THR A 391 12.35 15.92 24.23
C THR A 391 13.64 15.21 23.82
N LEU A 392 14.42 15.85 22.95
CA LEU A 392 15.73 15.36 22.52
C LEU A 392 16.72 15.24 23.69
N ALA A 393 16.57 16.01 24.77
CA ALA A 393 17.38 15.84 25.98
C ALA A 393 17.12 14.52 26.70
N HIS A 394 15.92 13.94 26.57
CA HIS A 394 15.63 12.61 27.10
C HIS A 394 16.25 11.48 26.27
N HIS A 395 16.29 11.69 24.95
CA HIS A 395 16.92 10.78 23.98
C HIS A 395 18.45 10.83 24.08
N PHE A 396 19.02 12.04 24.24
CA PHE A 396 20.45 12.28 24.32
C PHE A 396 20.76 13.31 25.42
N LYS A 397 21.27 12.85 26.56
CA LYS A 397 21.54 13.68 27.75
C LYS A 397 22.48 14.83 27.46
N ILE A 398 23.41 14.68 26.52
CA ILE A 398 24.34 15.74 26.09
C ILE A 398 23.60 16.99 25.58
N LEU A 399 22.39 16.83 25.05
CA LEU A 399 21.56 17.93 24.56
C LEU A 399 20.87 18.74 25.68
N SER A 400 20.91 18.27 26.94
CA SER A 400 20.30 18.97 28.09
C SER A 400 20.86 20.37 28.32
N ARG A 401 22.11 20.60 27.88
CA ARG A 401 22.82 21.89 28.03
C ARG A 401 22.85 22.72 26.74
N THR A 402 22.09 22.33 25.71
CA THR A 402 22.06 23.04 24.43
C THR A 402 20.71 23.70 24.17
N ARG A 403 20.63 24.48 23.09
CA ARG A 403 19.37 25.11 22.65
C ARG A 403 18.30 24.08 22.25
N LEU A 404 18.72 22.84 21.96
CA LEU A 404 17.85 21.74 21.54
C LEU A 404 17.18 21.00 22.69
N ARG A 405 17.44 21.35 23.96
CA ARG A 405 16.96 20.57 25.11
C ARG A 405 15.44 20.33 25.11
N ASN A 406 14.67 21.31 24.65
CA ASN A 406 13.20 21.32 24.65
C ASN A 406 12.61 20.99 23.27
N PHE A 407 13.46 20.71 22.27
CA PHE A 407 13.00 20.25 20.97
C PHE A 407 12.67 18.76 21.05
N TYR A 408 11.91 18.29 20.08
CA TYR A 408 11.54 16.90 19.89
C TYR A 408 12.13 16.42 18.57
N GLY A 409 12.15 15.10 18.35
CA GLY A 409 12.37 14.56 17.01
C GLY A 409 11.17 14.83 16.10
N SER A 410 10.86 13.86 15.25
CA SER A 410 9.70 13.87 14.36
C SER A 410 8.37 13.78 15.13
N ASP A 411 7.26 13.66 14.40
CA ASP A 411 5.93 13.44 14.96
C ASP A 411 5.70 11.97 15.41
N GLY A 412 4.47 11.68 15.84
CA GLY A 412 4.10 10.36 16.34
C GLY A 412 4.14 9.26 15.27
N THR A 413 3.98 9.60 13.99
CA THR A 413 4.12 8.65 12.88
C THR A 413 5.52 8.05 12.82
N HIS A 414 6.51 8.86 13.18
CA HIS A 414 7.92 8.49 13.28
C HIS A 414 8.35 8.23 14.72
N ARG A 415 7.40 7.94 15.62
CA ARG A 415 7.63 7.59 17.04
C ARG A 415 8.49 8.61 17.79
N TYR A 416 8.39 9.88 17.41
CA TYR A 416 9.17 10.99 17.94
C TYR A 416 10.69 10.88 17.80
N CYS A 417 11.17 9.95 16.97
CA CYS A 417 12.59 9.76 16.69
C CYS A 417 13.15 10.90 15.84
N PRO A 418 14.44 11.23 16.00
CA PRO A 418 15.10 12.27 15.20
C PRO A 418 15.42 11.75 13.79
N PHE A 419 14.40 11.55 12.94
CA PHE A 419 14.60 11.11 11.57
C PHE A 419 15.38 12.12 10.76
N VAL A 420 16.11 11.63 9.76
CA VAL A 420 16.67 12.49 8.71
C VAL A 420 15.56 12.90 7.72
N LYS A 421 15.62 14.16 7.29
CA LYS A 421 14.79 14.76 6.24
C LYS A 421 15.68 15.12 5.06
N ILE A 422 15.33 14.59 3.88
CA ILE A 422 16.00 14.91 2.62
C ILE A 422 15.63 16.33 2.18
N LEU A 423 16.64 17.15 1.83
CA LEU A 423 16.44 18.56 1.46
C LEU A 423 16.15 18.79 -0.03
N LEU A 424 16.69 17.94 -0.92
CA LEU A 424 16.54 18.05 -2.37
C LEU A 424 16.37 16.65 -2.99
N ALA A 425 15.51 16.54 -4.00
CA ALA A 425 15.32 15.31 -4.77
C ALA A 425 16.65 14.88 -5.43
N MET A 426 16.89 13.57 -5.44
CA MET A 426 18.14 12.91 -5.79
C MET A 426 18.80 13.47 -7.05
N THR A 427 20.04 13.96 -6.95
CA THR A 427 20.91 14.15 -8.11
C THR A 427 21.73 12.86 -8.28
N ILE A 428 21.36 12.03 -9.26
CA ILE A 428 22.06 10.77 -9.55
C ILE A 428 23.34 11.14 -10.33
N TYR A 429 24.50 10.87 -9.74
CA TYR A 429 25.77 10.93 -10.48
C TYR A 429 26.06 9.57 -11.10
N ASN A 430 25.93 9.47 -12.42
CA ASN A 430 26.40 8.30 -13.17
C ASN A 430 27.93 8.33 -13.21
N THR A 431 28.60 7.38 -12.54
CA THR A 431 30.00 7.12 -12.79
C THR A 431 30.12 6.25 -14.04
N GLY A 432 30.15 6.88 -15.20
CA GLY A 432 30.61 6.23 -16.42
C GLY A 432 32.09 5.85 -16.28
N SER A 433 32.38 4.57 -16.48
CA SER A 433 33.67 3.99 -16.89
C SER A 433 34.89 4.15 -15.94
N ALA A 434 35.13 3.05 -15.21
CA ALA A 434 36.43 2.42 -14.90
C ALA A 434 37.65 3.29 -14.58
N VAL A 435 38.15 3.17 -13.34
CA VAL A 435 39.56 2.80 -13.06
C VAL A 435 39.59 1.82 -11.89
N ARG A 436 40.05 0.59 -12.13
CA ARG A 436 40.60 -0.29 -11.09
C ARG A 436 41.85 0.40 -10.53
N SER A 437 41.90 0.65 -9.24
CA SER A 437 43.18 0.80 -8.53
C SER A 437 43.22 -0.23 -7.40
N ASN A 438 44.02 -1.27 -7.62
CA ASN A 438 44.66 -2.03 -6.54
C ASN A 438 45.38 -1.06 -5.59
N GLY A 439 45.40 -1.36 -4.30
CA GLY A 439 46.30 -0.69 -3.37
C GLY A 439 45.92 -0.94 -1.90
N ASN A 440 46.61 -1.92 -1.32
CA ASN A 440 46.76 -2.22 0.11
C ASN A 440 46.74 -1.00 1.05
N ASP A 441 46.03 -1.15 2.18
CA ASP A 441 46.36 -0.87 3.60
C ASP A 441 47.22 0.35 4.02
N PRO A 442 47.03 0.87 5.27
CA PRO A 442 46.52 0.16 6.46
C PRO A 442 45.28 0.75 7.15
#